data_AF-A0A7D7MFS5-F1
#
_entry.id   AF-A0A7D7MFS5-F1
#
_cell.length_a   1.000
_cell.length_b   1.000
_cell.length_c   1.000
_cell.angle_alpha   90.00
_cell.angle_beta   90.00
_cell.angle_gamma   90.00
#
_symmetry.space_group_name_H-M   'P 1'
#
loop_
_entity.id
_entity.type
_entity.pdbx_description
1 polymer ?
#
loop_
_entity_poly.entity_id
_entity_poly.type
_entity_poly.pdbx_seq_one_letter_code
_entity_poly.pdbx_strand_id
1 'polypeptide(L)'
;MKSFKTMVLGICLAFTLAACDQAVWYDTKEEAMENGLEDKASGVTVEEYKGERIVLYEYEGALGAASITESEKGYHWYRSVPYHGFENTGDLPYTTGSFTFEAEAGVEVAILYGAIFDSTMEINEVASREELTEVTRLDESNLFYSLLE
;
A
#
# COMPACT_ATOMS: atom_id res chain seq x y z
N MET A 1 -40.85 19.10 -35.45
CA MET A 1 -39.87 19.18 -34.34
C MET A 1 -39.42 17.79 -33.93
N LYS A 2 -38.54 17.14 -34.70
CA LYS A 2 -37.97 15.81 -34.43
C LYS A 2 -36.51 15.79 -34.89
N SER A 3 -35.68 16.65 -34.33
CA SER A 3 -34.23 16.61 -34.59
C SER A 3 -33.36 17.19 -33.48
N PHE A 4 -33.94 17.90 -32.50
CA PHE A 4 -33.14 18.55 -31.46
C PHE A 4 -32.80 17.66 -30.26
N LYS A 5 -33.61 16.62 -29.98
CA LYS A 5 -33.38 15.73 -28.82
C LYS A 5 -32.27 14.70 -29.01
N THR A 6 -31.89 14.38 -30.24
CA THR A 6 -30.85 13.36 -30.52
C THR A 6 -29.44 13.95 -30.51
N MET A 7 -29.30 15.27 -30.70
CA MET A 7 -27.99 15.94 -30.76
C MET A 7 -27.40 16.23 -29.38
N VAL A 8 -28.23 16.44 -28.36
CA VAL A 8 -27.77 16.69 -26.98
C VAL A 8 -27.34 15.39 -26.28
N LEU A 9 -27.93 14.25 -26.63
CA LEU A 9 -27.58 12.95 -26.04
C LEU A 9 -26.22 12.41 -26.53
N GLY A 10 -25.79 12.79 -27.73
CA GLY A 10 -24.48 12.42 -28.27
C GLY A 10 -23.30 13.18 -27.65
N ILE A 11 -23.53 14.41 -27.18
CA ILE A 11 -22.48 15.24 -26.57
C ILE A 11 -22.23 14.82 -25.11
N CYS A 12 -23.24 14.39 -24.36
CA CYS A 12 -23.03 13.88 -22.99
C CYS A 12 -22.30 12.53 -22.96
N LEU A 13 -22.43 11.69 -24.00
CA LEU A 13 -21.71 10.41 -24.08
C LEU A 13 -20.23 10.55 -24.46
N ALA A 14 -19.83 11.68 -25.05
CA ALA A 14 -18.45 11.91 -25.48
C ALA A 14 -17.54 12.40 -24.33
N PHE A 15 -18.11 12.93 -23.23
CA PHE A 15 -17.34 13.46 -22.10
C PHE A 15 -17.07 12.44 -20.98
N THR A 16 -17.69 11.26 -21.00
CA THR A 16 -17.45 10.23 -19.97
C THR A 16 -16.27 9.32 -20.28
N LEU A 17 -15.63 9.45 -21.45
CA LEU A 17 -14.51 8.60 -21.88
C LEU A 17 -13.13 9.27 -21.73
N ALA A 18 -13.06 10.48 -21.19
CA ALA A 18 -11.81 11.21 -20.97
C ALA A 18 -11.40 11.32 -19.50
N ALA A 19 -11.99 10.51 -18.60
CA ALA A 19 -11.33 10.15 -17.35
C ALA A 19 -10.35 9.00 -17.66
N CYS A 20 -9.41 9.26 -18.57
CA CYS A 20 -8.22 8.44 -18.67
C CYS A 20 -7.41 8.82 -17.44
N ASP A 21 -7.41 7.95 -16.44
CA ASP A 21 -6.60 8.07 -15.23
C ASP A 21 -5.13 8.14 -15.66
N GLN A 22 -4.65 9.35 -15.93
CA GLN A 22 -3.27 9.56 -16.32
C GLN A 22 -2.46 9.48 -15.03
N ALA A 23 -1.73 8.38 -14.88
CA ALA A 23 -0.74 8.22 -13.81
C ALA A 23 0.07 9.52 -13.65
N VAL A 24 0.12 10.03 -12.42
CA VAL A 24 0.87 11.24 -12.07
C VAL A 24 2.33 10.83 -11.81
N TRP A 25 3.25 11.45 -12.54
CA TRP A 25 4.69 11.18 -12.44
C TRP A 25 5.39 12.36 -11.79
N TYR A 26 6.41 12.05 -10.99
CA TYR A 26 7.19 13.01 -10.22
C TYR A 26 8.68 12.90 -10.56
N ASP A 27 9.42 13.99 -10.39
CA ASP A 27 10.84 14.03 -10.75
C ASP A 27 11.69 13.20 -9.78
N THR A 28 11.25 13.09 -8.53
CA THR A 28 11.95 12.34 -7.47
C THR A 28 11.06 11.32 -6.79
N LYS A 29 11.69 10.28 -6.24
CA LYS A 29 11.03 9.26 -5.42
C LYS A 29 10.39 9.91 -4.19
N GLU A 30 11.10 10.83 -3.55
CA GLU A 30 10.65 11.55 -2.37
C GLU A 30 9.36 12.33 -2.67
N GLU A 31 9.30 13.01 -3.80
CA GLU A 31 8.08 13.73 -4.22
C GLU A 31 6.91 12.77 -4.50
N ALA A 32 7.17 11.62 -5.13
CA ALA A 32 6.14 10.60 -5.33
C ALA A 32 5.60 10.06 -4.00
N MET A 33 6.49 9.85 -3.01
CA MET A 33 6.09 9.43 -1.66
C MET A 33 5.29 10.51 -0.94
N GLU A 34 5.77 11.76 -0.92
CA GLU A 34 5.10 12.88 -0.25
C GLU A 34 3.68 13.11 -0.78
N ASN A 35 3.46 12.91 -2.09
CA ASN A 35 2.15 13.08 -2.69
C ASN A 35 1.27 11.82 -2.59
N GLY A 36 1.87 10.63 -2.46
CA GLY A 36 1.15 9.36 -2.36
C GLY A 36 0.75 8.99 -0.94
N LEU A 37 1.55 9.42 0.05
CA LEU A 37 1.25 9.26 1.46
C LEU A 37 0.21 10.28 1.90
N GLU A 38 -0.78 9.82 2.67
CA GLU A 38 -1.76 10.70 3.29
C GLU A 38 -1.17 11.38 4.54
N ASP A 39 -1.65 12.57 4.92
CA ASP A 39 -1.11 13.40 6.02
C ASP A 39 -0.95 12.69 7.38
N LYS A 40 -1.65 11.58 7.61
CA LYS A 40 -1.59 10.78 8.84
C LYS A 40 -0.69 9.55 8.74
N ALA A 41 0.04 9.39 7.65
CA ALA A 41 0.96 8.27 7.49
C ALA A 41 2.17 8.40 8.43
N SER A 42 2.59 7.28 9.00
CA SER A 42 3.75 7.19 9.90
C SER A 42 4.50 5.87 9.70
N GLY A 43 5.68 5.75 10.31
CA GLY A 43 6.45 4.49 10.29
C GLY A 43 6.77 4.00 8.88
N VAL A 44 7.11 4.90 7.96
CA VAL A 44 7.33 4.56 6.55
C VAL A 44 8.62 3.77 6.36
N THR A 45 8.53 2.63 5.70
CA THR A 45 9.66 1.78 5.29
C THR A 45 9.61 1.57 3.78
N VAL A 46 10.78 1.39 3.16
CA VAL A 46 10.90 1.16 1.72
C VAL A 46 11.80 -0.06 1.51
N GLU A 47 11.24 -1.09 0.91
CA GLU A 47 11.90 -2.36 0.62
C GLU A 47 12.09 -2.53 -0.89
N GLU A 48 13.24 -3.07 -1.31
CA GLU A 48 13.47 -3.45 -2.71
C GLU A 48 13.04 -4.90 -2.89
N TYR A 49 12.02 -5.16 -3.70
CA TYR A 49 11.50 -6.51 -3.94
C TYR A 49 11.35 -6.77 -5.44
N LYS A 50 12.13 -7.74 -5.95
CA LYS A 50 12.11 -8.15 -7.37
C LYS A 50 12.25 -6.97 -8.38
N GLY A 51 12.95 -5.91 -7.98
CA GLY A 51 13.19 -4.71 -8.81
C GLY A 51 12.14 -3.61 -8.64
N GLU A 52 11.13 -3.84 -7.80
CA GLU A 52 10.14 -2.85 -7.40
C GLU A 52 10.44 -2.29 -6.02
N ARG A 53 10.08 -1.02 -5.77
CA ARG A 53 10.19 -0.41 -4.45
C ARG A 53 8.85 -0.51 -3.75
N ILE A 54 8.80 -1.31 -2.70
CA ILE A 54 7.60 -1.53 -1.90
C ILE A 54 7.63 -0.59 -0.70
N VAL A 55 6.62 0.26 -0.58
CA VAL A 55 6.48 1.20 0.53
C VAL A 55 5.44 0.65 1.48
N LEU A 56 5.87 0.36 2.71
CA LEU A 56 4.98 -0.03 3.81
C LEU A 56 4.94 1.05 4.87
N TYR A 57 3.75 1.38 5.33
CA TYR A 57 3.53 2.49 6.25
C TYR A 57 2.34 2.23 7.15
N GLU A 58 2.28 2.89 8.28
CA GLU A 58 1.08 2.93 9.11
C GLU A 58 0.18 4.08 8.67
N TYR A 59 -1.13 3.81 8.61
CA TYR A 59 -2.17 4.82 8.47
C TYR A 59 -3.34 4.47 9.39
N GLU A 60 -3.62 5.36 10.35
CA GLU A 60 -4.70 5.18 11.35
C GLU A 60 -4.69 3.81 12.07
N GLY A 61 -3.50 3.29 12.41
CA GLY A 61 -3.35 2.00 13.09
C GLY A 61 -3.47 0.77 12.18
N ALA A 62 -3.52 0.97 10.86
CA ALA A 62 -3.55 -0.09 9.86
C ALA A 62 -2.31 -0.03 8.96
N LEU A 63 -1.91 -1.18 8.42
CA LEU A 63 -0.82 -1.29 7.46
C LEU A 63 -1.28 -0.84 6.07
N GLY A 64 -0.60 0.15 5.50
CA GLY A 64 -0.66 0.49 4.09
C GLY A 64 0.49 -0.14 3.30
N ALA A 65 0.21 -0.50 2.04
CA ALA A 65 1.20 -0.99 1.10
C ALA A 65 1.03 -0.29 -0.25
N ALA A 66 2.14 0.11 -0.86
CA ALA A 66 2.21 0.72 -2.17
C ALA A 66 3.49 0.29 -2.90
N SER A 67 3.57 0.55 -4.20
CA SER A 67 4.79 0.45 -4.98
C SER A 67 5.19 1.81 -5.55
N ILE A 68 6.49 2.04 -5.69
CA ILE A 68 7.02 3.15 -6.48
C ILE A 68 7.70 2.59 -7.72
N THR A 69 7.12 2.93 -8.87
CA THR A 69 7.65 2.56 -10.17
C THR A 69 8.56 3.65 -10.69
N GLU A 70 9.69 3.26 -11.26
CA GLU A 70 10.64 4.16 -11.92
C GLU A 70 10.58 3.97 -13.44
N SER A 71 10.50 5.06 -14.19
CA SER A 71 10.54 5.05 -15.65
C SER A 71 11.25 6.28 -16.21
N GLU A 72 11.35 6.38 -17.55
CA GLU A 72 11.86 7.57 -18.23
C GLU A 72 11.05 8.85 -17.91
N LYS A 73 9.82 8.71 -17.41
CA LYS A 73 8.97 9.84 -17.00
C LYS A 73 9.22 10.30 -15.55
N GLY A 74 10.05 9.59 -14.79
CA GLY A 74 10.26 9.81 -13.37
C GLY A 74 9.66 8.70 -12.52
N TYR A 75 9.08 9.05 -11.38
CA TYR A 75 8.59 8.13 -10.35
C TYR A 75 7.06 8.21 -10.23
N HIS A 76 6.40 7.06 -10.10
CA HIS A 76 4.96 6.97 -9.89
C HIS A 76 4.63 6.21 -8.61
N TRP A 77 3.77 6.79 -7.78
CA TRP A 77 3.19 6.12 -6.62
C TRP A 77 1.95 5.33 -7.03
N TYR A 78 1.95 4.03 -6.73
CA TYR A 78 0.85 3.13 -7.06
C TYR A 78 0.37 2.32 -5.85
N ARG A 79 -0.94 2.27 -5.65
CA ARG A 79 -1.58 1.45 -4.62
C ARG A 79 -2.76 0.69 -5.19
N SER A 80 -2.70 -0.63 -5.09
CA SER A 80 -3.74 -1.56 -5.58
C SER A 80 -4.60 -2.18 -4.47
N VAL A 81 -4.24 -1.98 -3.20
CA VAL A 81 -4.89 -2.60 -2.05
C VAL A 81 -5.34 -1.59 -0.99
N PRO A 82 -6.38 -1.93 -0.20
CA PRO A 82 -6.80 -1.11 0.94
C PRO A 82 -5.80 -1.19 2.10
N TYR A 83 -6.06 -0.42 3.15
CA TYR A 83 -5.36 -0.55 4.43
C TYR A 83 -5.75 -1.84 5.16
N HIS A 84 -4.78 -2.48 5.79
CA HIS A 84 -4.90 -3.75 6.48
C HIS A 84 -4.70 -3.58 7.98
N GLY A 85 -5.81 -3.50 8.71
CA GLY A 85 -5.82 -3.33 10.17
C GLY A 85 -6.43 -4.53 10.90
N PHE A 86 -6.30 -4.53 12.21
CA PHE A 86 -7.00 -5.45 13.10
C PHE A 86 -7.96 -4.68 13.99
N GLU A 87 -9.18 -5.18 14.15
CA GLU A 87 -10.02 -4.75 15.26
C GLU A 87 -9.31 -5.16 16.55
N ASN A 88 -9.28 -4.30 17.58
CA ASN A 88 -8.55 -4.55 18.82
C ASN A 88 -8.92 -5.94 19.41
N THR A 89 -8.06 -6.94 19.22
CA THR A 89 -8.36 -8.35 19.48
C THR A 89 -7.96 -8.75 20.90
N GLY A 90 -8.58 -8.13 21.90
CA GLY A 90 -8.63 -8.62 23.29
C GLY A 90 -7.27 -9.01 23.91
N ASP A 91 -7.25 -10.14 24.62
CA ASP A 91 -6.14 -10.64 25.47
C ASP A 91 -5.00 -11.35 24.69
N LEU A 92 -4.96 -11.24 23.36
CA LEU A 92 -3.91 -11.88 22.57
C LEU A 92 -2.59 -11.09 22.66
N PRO A 93 -1.42 -11.76 22.76
CA PRO A 93 -0.14 -11.06 22.81
C PRO A 93 0.23 -10.41 21.46
N TYR A 94 -0.21 -11.00 20.35
CA TYR A 94 -0.10 -10.44 19.01
C TYR A 94 -1.15 -11.09 18.09
N THR A 95 -1.35 -10.52 16.91
CA THR A 95 -2.19 -11.08 15.84
C THR A 95 -1.49 -10.96 14.50
N THR A 96 -1.80 -11.86 13.57
CA THR A 96 -1.26 -11.87 12.21
C THR A 96 -2.36 -12.02 11.16
N GLY A 97 -2.04 -11.57 9.95
CA GLY A 97 -2.81 -11.72 8.74
C GLY A 97 -1.86 -11.75 7.54
N SER A 98 -2.40 -12.04 6.37
CA SER A 98 -1.64 -11.95 5.13
C SER A 98 -2.49 -11.38 4.00
N PHE A 99 -1.82 -10.76 3.05
CA PHE A 99 -2.42 -10.34 1.79
C PHE A 99 -1.37 -10.40 0.68
N THR A 100 -1.85 -10.37 -0.55
CA THR A 100 -1.02 -10.22 -1.74
C THR A 100 -1.51 -9.00 -2.49
N PHE A 101 -0.58 -8.20 -2.99
CA PHE A 101 -0.90 -7.12 -3.90
C PHE A 101 -0.01 -7.16 -5.14
N GLU A 102 -0.53 -6.67 -6.25
CA GLU A 102 0.22 -6.49 -7.48
C GLU A 102 0.79 -5.07 -7.50
N ALA A 103 2.12 -4.95 -7.60
CA ALA A 103 2.80 -3.69 -7.89
C ALA A 103 2.50 -3.26 -9.33
N GLU A 104 2.71 -1.99 -9.67
CA GLU A 104 2.34 -1.47 -11.01
C GLU A 104 3.00 -2.25 -12.16
N ALA A 105 4.23 -2.73 -11.98
CA ALA A 105 4.94 -3.54 -12.97
C ALA A 105 4.40 -4.97 -13.14
N GLY A 106 3.33 -5.35 -12.42
CA GLY A 106 2.76 -6.69 -12.43
C GLY A 106 3.45 -7.68 -11.50
N VAL A 107 4.30 -7.20 -10.58
CA VAL A 107 4.97 -8.04 -9.58
C VAL A 107 4.02 -8.30 -8.43
N GLU A 108 3.67 -9.57 -8.19
CA GLU A 108 2.93 -9.98 -7.01
C GLU A 108 3.83 -10.01 -5.77
N VAL A 109 3.42 -9.30 -4.73
CA VAL A 109 4.09 -9.21 -3.44
C VAL A 109 3.18 -9.77 -2.37
N ALA A 110 3.60 -10.88 -1.75
CA ALA A 110 2.90 -11.49 -0.63
C ALA A 110 3.49 -10.96 0.69
N ILE A 111 2.62 -10.51 1.59
CA ILE A 111 3.00 -9.89 2.86
C ILE A 111 2.29 -10.63 3.98
N LEU A 112 3.07 -11.06 4.97
CA LEU A 112 2.54 -11.32 6.31
C LEU A 112 2.63 -10.01 7.10
N TYR A 113 1.56 -9.65 7.78
CA TYR A 113 1.51 -8.48 8.64
C TYR A 113 0.88 -8.82 9.98
N GLY A 114 1.14 -8.00 10.99
CA GLY A 114 0.58 -8.22 12.30
C GLY A 114 0.70 -7.01 13.22
N ALA A 115 0.13 -7.17 14.42
CA ALA A 115 0.20 -6.19 15.49
C ALA A 115 0.58 -6.88 16.81
N ILE A 116 1.53 -6.32 17.55
CA ILE A 116 1.95 -6.79 18.89
C ILE A 116 1.22 -5.99 19.96
N PHE A 117 0.42 -6.64 20.81
CA PHE A 117 -0.32 -5.98 21.89
C PHE A 117 0.35 -6.13 23.25
N ASP A 118 1.12 -7.21 23.46
CA ASP A 118 1.92 -7.41 24.66
C ASP A 118 3.23 -6.63 24.57
N SER A 119 3.39 -5.61 25.41
CA SER A 119 4.59 -4.74 25.43
C SER A 119 5.87 -5.44 25.87
N THR A 120 5.76 -6.64 26.44
CA THR A 120 6.90 -7.47 26.84
C THR A 120 7.36 -8.42 25.73
N MET A 121 6.57 -8.57 24.68
CA MET A 121 6.87 -9.47 23.56
C MET A 121 7.89 -8.83 22.61
N GLU A 122 8.95 -9.56 22.30
CA GLU A 122 9.95 -9.15 21.32
C GLU A 122 9.57 -9.58 19.90
N ILE A 123 9.91 -8.77 18.89
CA ILE A 123 9.60 -9.08 17.49
C ILE A 123 10.26 -10.39 16.99
N ASN A 124 11.44 -10.73 17.53
CA ASN A 124 12.13 -11.99 17.21
C ASN A 124 11.36 -13.22 17.70
N GLU A 125 10.58 -13.07 18.78
CA GLU A 125 9.71 -14.13 19.25
C GLU A 125 8.55 -14.36 18.27
N VAL A 126 7.97 -13.28 17.74
CA VAL A 126 6.96 -13.37 16.69
C VAL A 126 7.54 -14.04 15.44
N ALA A 127 8.71 -13.60 14.98
CA ALA A 127 9.40 -14.21 13.84
C ALA A 127 9.59 -15.72 14.01
N SER A 128 10.06 -16.14 15.20
CA SER A 128 10.25 -17.56 15.50
C SER A 128 8.94 -18.36 15.54
N ARG A 129 7.83 -17.76 15.99
CA ARG A 129 6.52 -18.44 16.08
C ARG A 129 5.83 -18.57 14.73
N GLU A 130 5.99 -17.57 13.87
CA GLU A 130 5.44 -17.55 12.51
C GLU A 130 6.38 -18.21 11.49
N GLU A 131 7.51 -18.78 11.94
CA GLU A 131 8.52 -19.44 11.09
C GLU A 131 9.10 -18.50 10.01
N LEU A 132 9.27 -17.22 10.34
CA LEU A 132 9.76 -16.18 9.44
C LEU A 132 11.26 -15.96 9.61
N THR A 133 11.96 -15.80 8.48
CA THR A 133 13.39 -15.47 8.45
C THR A 133 13.64 -14.04 8.93
N GLU A 134 12.77 -13.11 8.54
CA GLU A 134 12.91 -11.69 8.83
C GLU A 134 11.54 -11.07 9.09
N VAL A 135 11.47 -10.21 10.10
CA VAL A 135 10.26 -9.45 10.45
C VAL A 135 10.69 -8.03 10.81
N THR A 136 10.04 -7.05 10.18
CA THR A 136 10.33 -5.63 10.36
C THR A 136 9.21 -4.97 11.14
N ARG A 137 9.57 -4.20 12.18
CA ARG A 137 8.64 -3.33 12.91
C ARG A 137 8.52 -1.99 12.18
N LEU A 138 7.30 -1.49 12.04
CA LEU A 138 7.09 -0.14 11.51
C LEU A 138 7.40 0.89 12.61
N ASP A 139 8.66 1.33 12.70
CA ASP A 139 9.09 2.37 13.63
C ASP A 139 8.62 2.13 15.08
N GLU A 140 8.04 3.12 15.76
CA GLU A 140 7.48 3.00 17.12
C GLU A 140 6.08 2.35 17.17
N SER A 141 5.53 1.92 16.02
CA SER A 141 4.22 1.29 15.92
C SER A 141 4.15 -0.05 16.65
N ASN A 142 2.94 -0.54 16.91
CA ASN A 142 2.72 -1.95 17.24
C ASN A 142 2.68 -2.85 15.99
N LEU A 143 2.63 -2.29 14.80
CA LEU A 143 2.57 -3.02 13.54
C LEU A 143 3.93 -3.57 13.12
N PHE A 144 3.89 -4.74 12.48
CA PHE A 144 5.04 -5.38 11.86
C PHE A 144 4.65 -6.06 10.55
N TYR A 145 5.65 -6.38 9.74
CA TYR A 145 5.47 -7.14 8.51
C TYR A 145 6.65 -8.04 8.18
N SER A 146 6.43 -8.94 7.22
CA SER A 146 7.46 -9.73 6.54
C SER A 146 7.06 -9.90 5.07
N LEU A 147 8.00 -9.69 4.16
CA LEU A 147 7.80 -10.04 2.74
C LEU A 147 8.01 -11.54 2.58
N LEU A 148 7.05 -12.21 1.94
CA LEU A 148 7.11 -13.64 1.70
C LEU A 148 7.75 -13.90 0.32
N GLU A 149 8.74 -14.80 0.29
CA GLU A 149 9.45 -15.21 -0.94
C GLU A 149 8.76 -16.36 -1.69
#